data_AF-A0ABD3X3M1-F1
#
_entry.id   AF-A0ABD3X3M1-F1
#
_cell.length_a   1.000
_cell.length_b   1.000
_cell.length_c   1.000
_cell.angle_alpha   90.00
_cell.angle_beta   90.00
_cell.angle_gamma   90.00
#
_symmetry.space_group_name_H-M   'P 1'
#
loop_
_entity.id
_entity.type
_entity.pdbx_description
1 polymer ?
#
loop_
_entity_poly.entity_id
_entity_poly.type
_entity_poly.pdbx_seq_one_letter_code
_entity_poly.pdbx_strand_id
1 'polypeptide(L)'
;MTSLYLEDITFLLADSLLYGILLAVIAKKVGNSRRKHKVNPPETNGPIEFVCTFRAQQNCTEWFPIFITALWGAGLFFHQVPAAIVGLVFVYSRHKYFHDYSERASKRVSPFWMGTYCVLLMFFMAGIGLTHQLLKMYVGVDLAKKALTLYYGSL
;
A
#
# COMPACT_ATOMS: atom_id res chain seq x y z
N MET A 1 3.71 -5.87 -28.87
CA MET A 1 3.00 -5.98 -27.57
C MET A 1 3.99 -6.50 -26.56
N THR A 2 4.12 -5.86 -25.41
CA THR A 2 4.85 -6.42 -24.27
C THR A 2 3.95 -7.48 -23.63
N SER A 3 4.40 -8.72 -23.56
CA SER A 3 3.69 -9.78 -22.82
C SER A 3 3.92 -9.58 -21.32
N LEU A 4 2.87 -9.70 -20.50
CA LEU A 4 2.95 -9.71 -19.05
C LEU A 4 2.93 -11.17 -18.57
N TYR A 5 3.97 -11.61 -17.88
CA TYR A 5 4.07 -12.97 -17.33
C TYR A 5 3.67 -12.98 -15.84
N LEU A 6 3.27 -14.15 -15.33
CA LEU A 6 2.92 -14.30 -13.90
C LEU A 6 4.11 -13.96 -12.97
N GLU A 7 5.32 -14.25 -13.44
CA GLU A 7 6.58 -13.93 -12.75
C GLU A 7 6.72 -12.41 -12.50
N ASP A 8 6.22 -11.58 -13.41
CA ASP A 8 6.28 -10.11 -13.33
C ASP A 8 5.33 -9.50 -12.29
N ILE A 9 4.35 -10.29 -11.80
CA ILE A 9 3.31 -9.85 -10.85
C ILE A 9 3.25 -10.66 -9.56
N THR A 10 4.07 -11.70 -9.42
CA THR A 10 4.11 -12.59 -8.26
C THR A 10 4.28 -11.84 -6.94
N PHE A 11 5.21 -10.89 -6.85
CA PHE A 11 5.44 -10.15 -5.61
C PHE A 11 4.34 -9.13 -5.32
N LEU A 12 3.76 -8.52 -6.36
CA LEU A 12 2.63 -7.59 -6.20
C LEU A 12 1.40 -8.34 -5.67
N LEU A 13 1.15 -9.54 -6.18
CA LEU A 13 0.09 -10.42 -5.71
C LEU A 13 0.34 -10.87 -4.27
N ALA A 14 1.58 -11.26 -3.93
CA ALA A 14 1.95 -11.66 -2.57
C ALA A 14 1.66 -10.55 -1.55
N ASP A 15 2.03 -9.31 -1.85
CA ASP A 15 1.75 -8.14 -1.00
C ASP A 15 0.24 -7.86 -0.89
N SER A 16 -0.48 -7.96 -2.02
CA SER A 16 -1.94 -7.78 -2.06
C SER A 16 -2.66 -8.80 -1.16
N LEU A 17 -2.25 -10.07 -1.24
CA LEU A 17 -2.77 -11.16 -0.41
C LEU A 17 -2.42 -10.95 1.07
N LEU A 18 -1.17 -10.59 1.36
CA LEU A 18 -0.72 -10.35 2.72
C LEU A 18 -1.53 -9.23 3.38
N TYR A 19 -1.78 -8.14 2.65
CA TYR A 19 -2.60 -7.05 3.17
C TYR A 19 -4.07 -7.44 3.32
N GLY A 20 -4.62 -8.21 2.39
CA GLY A 20 -5.97 -8.78 2.51
C GLY A 20 -6.13 -9.65 3.76
N ILE A 21 -5.13 -10.50 4.07
CA ILE A 21 -5.08 -11.30 5.29
C ILE A 21 -5.04 -10.40 6.53
N LEU A 22 -4.21 -9.34 6.52
CA LEU A 22 -4.15 -8.38 7.62
C LEU A 22 -5.52 -7.72 7.87
N LEU A 23 -6.23 -7.30 6.82
CA LEU A 23 -7.58 -6.73 6.94
C LEU A 23 -8.57 -7.73 7.55
N ALA A 24 -8.52 -9.01 7.14
CA ALA A 24 -9.37 -10.05 7.71
C ALA A 24 -9.09 -10.26 9.21
N VAL A 25 -7.82 -10.28 9.62
CA VAL A 25 -7.41 -10.36 11.03
C VAL A 25 -7.92 -9.15 11.83
N ILE A 26 -7.77 -7.95 11.27
CA ILE A 26 -8.24 -6.71 11.88
C ILE A 26 -9.78 -6.70 12.01
N ALA A 27 -10.52 -7.15 10.99
CA ALA A 27 -11.97 -7.28 11.05
C ALA A 27 -12.42 -8.26 12.16
N LYS A 28 -11.72 -9.40 12.31
CA LYS A 28 -11.95 -10.33 13.42
C LYS A 28 -11.71 -9.65 14.78
N LYS A 29 -10.67 -8.82 14.91
CA LYS A 29 -10.40 -8.05 16.14
C LYS A 29 -11.51 -7.06 16.48
N VAL A 30 -12.10 -6.39 15.48
CA VAL A 30 -13.29 -5.55 15.70
C VAL A 30 -14.47 -6.38 16.19
N GLY A 31 -14.74 -7.55 15.57
CA GLY A 31 -15.79 -8.46 16.01
C GLY A 31 -15.61 -8.92 17.46
N ASN A 32 -14.38 -9.22 17.86
CA ASN A 32 -14.07 -9.54 19.27
C ASN A 32 -14.26 -8.34 20.19
N SER A 33 -13.85 -7.14 19.77
CA SER A 33 -14.03 -5.91 20.55
C SER A 33 -15.50 -5.56 20.76
N ARG A 34 -16.36 -5.78 19.75
CA ARG A 34 -17.82 -5.66 19.87
C ARG A 34 -18.37 -6.58 20.96
N ARG A 35 -17.97 -7.84 20.97
CA ARG A 35 -18.40 -8.81 22.00
C ARG A 35 -17.92 -8.41 23.38
N LYS A 36 -16.64 -8.03 23.52
CA LYS A 36 -16.03 -7.59 24.80
C LYS A 36 -16.80 -6.40 25.40
N HIS A 37 -17.12 -5.40 24.58
CA HIS A 37 -17.74 -4.16 25.02
C HIS A 37 -19.27 -4.14 24.88
N LYS A 38 -19.89 -5.26 24.48
CA LYS A 38 -21.33 -5.40 24.26
C LYS A 38 -21.91 -4.34 23.31
N VAL A 39 -21.16 -3.98 22.27
CA VAL A 39 -21.60 -3.04 21.23
C VAL A 39 -22.20 -3.81 20.07
N ASN A 40 -23.53 -3.92 20.07
CA ASN A 40 -24.27 -4.57 19.00
C ASN A 40 -24.23 -3.72 17.71
N PRO A 41 -24.33 -4.33 16.52
CA PRO A 41 -24.67 -3.59 15.30
C PRO A 41 -26.11 -3.04 15.40
N PRO A 42 -26.41 -1.86 14.83
CA PRO A 42 -25.56 -1.04 13.95
C PRO A 42 -24.60 -0.08 14.66
N GLU A 43 -24.55 -0.05 16.00
CA GLU A 43 -23.80 0.95 16.75
C GLU A 43 -22.29 0.94 16.43
N THR A 44 -21.73 2.14 16.33
CA THR A 44 -20.29 2.37 16.07
C THR A 44 -19.62 3.21 17.16
N ASN A 45 -20.34 3.42 18.25
CA ASN A 45 -20.00 4.23 19.41
C ASN A 45 -20.05 3.33 20.66
N GLY A 46 -19.38 3.75 21.73
CA GLY A 46 -19.21 2.94 22.93
C GLY A 46 -17.93 3.31 23.68
N PRO A 47 -17.37 2.39 24.48
CA PRO A 47 -16.12 2.60 25.18
C PRO A 47 -14.98 2.99 24.23
N ILE A 48 -14.06 3.84 24.70
CA ILE A 48 -12.98 4.39 23.87
C ILE A 48 -12.12 3.29 23.22
N GLU A 49 -11.89 2.16 23.91
CA GLU A 49 -11.17 1.00 23.37
C GLU A 49 -11.85 0.42 22.12
N PHE A 50 -13.18 0.28 22.16
CA PHE A 50 -13.96 -0.18 21.01
C PHE A 50 -13.90 0.83 19.87
N VAL A 51 -14.14 2.12 20.17
CA VAL A 51 -14.12 3.18 19.16
C VAL A 51 -12.76 3.27 18.47
N CYS A 52 -11.65 3.22 19.21
CA CYS A 52 -10.31 3.20 18.64
C CYS A 52 -10.08 1.98 17.74
N THR A 53 -10.44 0.77 18.20
CA THR A 53 -10.30 -0.46 17.42
C THR A 53 -11.10 -0.39 16.12
N PHE A 54 -12.35 0.08 16.20
CA PHE A 54 -13.26 0.21 15.06
C PHE A 54 -12.75 1.24 14.05
N ARG A 55 -12.37 2.45 14.51
CA ARG A 55 -11.82 3.51 13.67
C ARG A 55 -10.49 3.10 13.01
N ALA A 56 -9.64 2.37 13.73
CA ALA A 56 -8.39 1.86 13.17
C ALA A 56 -8.65 0.88 12.02
N GLN A 57 -9.63 -0.02 12.15
CA GLN A 57 -10.04 -0.93 11.08
C GLN A 57 -10.63 -0.20 9.88
N GLN A 58 -11.54 0.75 10.10
CA GLN A 58 -12.12 1.56 9.02
C GLN A 58 -11.03 2.25 8.22
N ASN A 59 -10.08 2.90 8.91
CA ASN A 59 -8.98 3.58 8.23
C ASN A 59 -8.10 2.60 7.44
N CYS A 60 -7.77 1.42 7.97
CA CYS A 60 -7.05 0.40 7.18
C CYS A 60 -7.82 0.01 5.91
N THR A 61 -9.14 -0.10 6.01
CA THR A 61 -9.99 -0.47 4.88
C THR A 61 -10.05 0.63 3.83
N GLU A 62 -10.13 1.90 4.23
CA GLU A 62 -10.12 3.07 3.33
C GLU A 62 -8.77 3.23 2.60
N TRP A 63 -7.66 2.86 3.25
CA TRP A 63 -6.33 2.90 2.63
C TRP A 63 -6.06 1.74 1.66
N PHE A 64 -6.84 0.67 1.72
CA PHE A 64 -6.67 -0.49 0.84
C PHE A 64 -6.74 -0.17 -0.66
N PRO A 65 -7.79 0.51 -1.19
CA PRO A 65 -7.85 0.83 -2.61
C PRO A 65 -6.70 1.75 -3.05
N ILE A 66 -6.27 2.66 -2.18
CA ILE A 66 -5.14 3.56 -2.44
C ILE A 66 -3.85 2.74 -2.57
N PHE A 67 -3.61 1.84 -1.61
CA PHE A 67 -2.45 0.95 -1.60
C PHE A 67 -2.39 0.07 -2.86
N ILE A 68 -3.48 -0.62 -3.21
CA ILE A 68 -3.52 -1.50 -4.38
C ILE A 68 -3.27 -0.71 -5.66
N THR A 69 -3.88 0.47 -5.82
CA THR A 69 -3.64 1.33 -6.98
C THR A 69 -2.17 1.73 -7.10
N ALA A 70 -1.55 2.14 -5.99
CA ALA A 70 -0.15 2.55 -5.97
C ALA A 70 0.81 1.37 -6.19
N LEU A 71 0.59 0.23 -5.53
CA LEU A 71 1.42 -0.97 -5.64
C LEU A 71 1.45 -1.51 -7.07
N TRP A 72 0.28 -1.69 -7.68
CA TRP A 72 0.18 -2.23 -9.03
C TRP A 72 0.67 -1.23 -10.08
N GLY A 73 0.37 0.07 -9.89
CA GLY A 73 0.94 1.12 -10.73
C GLY A 73 2.47 1.14 -10.69
N ALA A 74 3.07 1.10 -9.51
CA ALA A 74 4.52 1.06 -9.35
C ALA A 74 5.12 -0.23 -9.91
N GLY A 75 4.50 -1.39 -9.62
CA GLY A 75 5.03 -2.68 -10.03
C GLY A 75 5.01 -2.89 -11.54
N LEU A 76 3.91 -2.50 -12.20
CA LEU A 76 3.73 -2.69 -13.65
C LEU A 76 4.46 -1.65 -14.50
N PHE A 77 4.49 -0.39 -14.06
CA PHE A 77 5.07 0.69 -14.85
C PHE A 77 6.52 1.01 -14.50
N PHE A 78 6.96 0.73 -13.27
CA PHE A 78 8.33 0.99 -12.83
C PHE A 78 9.13 -0.30 -12.67
N HIS A 79 8.88 -1.06 -11.60
CA HIS A 79 9.52 -2.34 -11.36
C HIS A 79 8.86 -3.08 -10.19
N GLN A 80 8.61 -4.38 -10.34
CA GLN A 80 7.96 -5.20 -9.32
C GLN A 80 8.73 -5.23 -7.98
N VAL A 81 10.04 -5.51 -8.01
CA VAL A 81 10.85 -5.70 -6.78
C VAL A 81 10.82 -4.50 -5.81
N PRO A 82 11.19 -3.26 -6.20
CA PRO A 82 11.13 -2.13 -5.28
C PRO A 82 9.69 -1.79 -4.87
N ALA A 83 8.71 -1.96 -5.76
CA ALA A 83 7.29 -1.78 -5.41
C ALA A 83 6.87 -2.73 -4.27
N ALA A 84 7.24 -4.01 -4.36
CA ALA A 84 6.96 -5.00 -3.32
C ALA A 84 7.72 -4.73 -2.01
N ILE A 85 8.99 -4.31 -2.07
CA ILE A 85 9.73 -3.93 -0.84
C ILE A 85 9.00 -2.79 -0.11
N VAL A 86 8.61 -1.74 -0.85
CA VAL A 86 7.86 -0.62 -0.26
C VAL A 86 6.47 -1.05 0.20
N GLY A 87 5.82 -1.97 -0.52
CA GLY A 87 4.53 -2.54 -0.15
C GLY A 87 4.58 -3.35 1.15
N LEU A 88 5.60 -4.19 1.37
CA LEU A 88 5.82 -4.87 2.65
C LEU A 88 5.98 -3.88 3.81
N VAL A 89 6.74 -2.80 3.62
CA VAL A 89 6.89 -1.73 4.63
C VAL A 89 5.54 -1.05 4.90
N PHE A 90 4.72 -0.82 3.87
CA PHE A 90 3.35 -0.33 4.03
C PHE A 90 2.50 -1.30 4.86
N VAL A 91 2.49 -2.60 4.55
CA VAL A 91 1.74 -3.60 5.31
C VAL A 91 2.14 -3.60 6.79
N TYR A 92 3.44 -3.57 7.07
CA TYR A 92 3.95 -3.46 8.44
C TYR A 92 3.48 -2.16 9.13
N SER A 93 3.51 -1.02 8.42
CA SER A 93 3.01 0.25 8.94
C SER A 93 1.54 0.17 9.35
N ARG A 94 0.71 -0.54 8.58
CA ARG A 94 -0.73 -0.69 8.84
C ARG A 94 -1.00 -1.64 10.01
N HIS A 95 -0.22 -2.71 10.14
CA HIS A 95 -0.26 -3.56 11.32
C HIS A 95 0.07 -2.74 12.58
N LYS A 96 1.18 -1.98 12.55
CA LYS A 96 1.59 -1.12 13.67
C LYS A 96 0.57 -0.01 13.96
N TYR A 97 0.04 0.64 12.93
CA TYR A 97 -1.01 1.65 13.05
C TYR A 97 -2.23 1.09 13.78
N PHE A 98 -2.72 -0.08 13.37
CA PHE A 98 -3.88 -0.71 13.99
C PHE A 98 -3.61 -1.06 15.46
N HIS A 99 -2.47 -1.68 15.73
CA HIS A 99 -2.05 -2.04 17.09
C HIS A 99 -1.98 -0.81 18.00
N ASP A 100 -1.21 0.20 17.58
CA ASP A 100 -0.93 1.38 18.38
C ASP A 100 -2.16 2.25 18.58
N TYR A 101 -3.03 2.38 17.56
CA TYR A 101 -4.30 3.09 17.70
C TYR A 101 -5.25 2.36 18.65
N SER A 102 -5.36 1.03 18.55
CA SER A 102 -6.22 0.24 19.45
C SER A 102 -5.76 0.32 20.91
N GLU A 103 -4.46 0.46 21.16
CA GLU A 103 -3.92 0.68 22.50
C GLU A 103 -4.16 2.11 22.99
N ARG A 104 -3.73 3.11 22.22
CA ARG A 104 -3.84 4.55 22.58
C ARG A 104 -3.94 5.40 21.32
N ALA A 105 -5.00 6.20 21.22
CA ALA A 105 -5.27 7.05 20.06
C ALA A 105 -4.08 7.92 19.61
N SER A 106 -3.29 8.47 20.54
CA SER A 106 -2.13 9.32 20.21
C SER A 106 -0.96 8.58 19.54
N LYS A 107 -0.81 7.27 19.75
CA LYS A 107 0.31 6.50 19.20
C LYS A 107 0.16 6.19 17.70
N ARG A 108 -1.02 6.43 17.12
CA ARG A 108 -1.31 6.15 15.71
C ARG A 108 -0.50 7.00 14.70
N VAL A 109 0.02 8.16 15.12
CA VAL A 109 0.52 9.19 14.20
C VAL A 109 1.80 8.77 13.48
N SER A 110 2.78 8.20 14.20
CA SER A 110 4.03 7.74 13.60
C SER A 110 3.82 6.65 12.54
N PRO A 111 3.14 5.52 12.83
CA PRO A 111 2.90 4.49 11.81
C PRO A 111 1.96 4.95 10.69
N PHE A 112 1.09 5.93 10.94
CA PHE A 112 0.28 6.55 9.89
C PHE A 112 1.16 7.22 8.83
N TRP A 113 2.06 8.11 9.25
CA TRP A 113 2.94 8.83 8.33
C TRP A 113 3.90 7.90 7.59
N MET A 114 4.41 6.87 8.27
CA MET A 114 5.20 5.83 7.64
C MET A 114 4.46 5.19 6.45
N GLY A 115 3.20 4.77 6.65
CA GLY A 115 2.37 4.22 5.57
C GLY A 115 2.09 5.23 4.46
N THR A 116 1.82 6.49 4.82
CA THR A 116 1.63 7.58 3.85
C THR A 116 2.84 7.75 2.95
N TYR A 117 4.06 7.77 3.50
CA TYR A 117 5.28 7.90 2.71
C TYR A 117 5.52 6.71 1.79
N CYS A 118 5.19 5.47 2.21
CA CYS A 118 5.25 4.31 1.33
C CYS A 118 4.34 4.48 0.11
N VAL A 119 3.10 4.93 0.32
CA VAL A 119 2.14 5.16 -0.78
C VAL A 119 2.61 6.28 -1.70
N LEU A 120 3.11 7.40 -1.15
CA LEU A 120 3.66 8.50 -1.94
C LEU A 120 4.84 8.04 -2.81
N LEU A 121 5.73 7.22 -2.24
CA LEU A 121 6.85 6.64 -2.98
C LEU A 121 6.39 5.70 -4.09
N MET A 122 5.38 4.87 -3.86
CA MET A 122 4.79 4.02 -4.90
C MET A 122 4.11 4.85 -6.00
N PHE A 123 3.36 5.90 -5.67
CA PHE A 123 2.82 6.81 -6.68
C PHE A 123 3.89 7.53 -7.48
N PHE A 124 5.00 7.92 -6.84
CA PHE A 124 6.13 8.50 -7.54
C PHE A 124 6.76 7.52 -8.53
N MET A 125 6.99 6.26 -8.12
CA MET A 125 7.46 5.19 -9.01
C MET A 125 6.49 4.99 -10.19
N ALA A 126 5.19 4.85 -9.91
CA ALA A 126 4.15 4.70 -10.92
C ALA A 126 4.14 5.88 -11.91
N GLY A 127 4.26 7.12 -11.42
CA GLY A 127 4.29 8.33 -12.22
C GLY A 127 5.49 8.39 -13.16
N ILE A 128 6.69 8.05 -12.68
CA ILE A 128 7.90 7.95 -13.53
C ILE A 128 7.68 6.92 -14.64
N GLY A 129 7.27 5.71 -14.26
CA GLY A 129 7.08 4.60 -15.18
C GLY A 129 6.03 4.89 -16.25
N LEU A 130 4.87 5.41 -15.83
CA LEU A 130 3.79 5.78 -16.73
C LEU A 130 4.23 6.88 -17.69
N THR A 131 4.94 7.90 -17.20
CA THR A 131 5.45 9.00 -18.03
C THR A 131 6.44 8.48 -19.08
N HIS A 132 7.38 7.61 -18.69
CA HIS A 132 8.32 6.99 -19.64
C HIS A 132 7.59 6.18 -20.72
N GLN A 133 6.58 5.41 -20.33
CA GLN A 133 5.78 4.62 -21.27
C GLN A 133 4.98 5.51 -22.24
N LEU A 134 4.38 6.60 -21.77
CA LEU A 134 3.66 7.55 -22.61
C LEU A 134 4.60 8.26 -23.60
N LEU A 135 5.78 8.69 -23.14
CA LEU A 135 6.79 9.30 -24.01
C LEU A 135 7.26 8.35 -25.11
N LYS A 136 7.46 7.07 -24.76
CA LYS A 136 7.86 6.05 -25.73
C LYS A 136 6.75 5.79 -26.77
N MET A 137 5.50 5.74 -26.32
CA MET A 137 4.35 5.44 -27.19
C MET A 137 3.98 6.58 -28.13
N TYR A 138 3.95 7.81 -27.63
CA TYR A 138 3.40 8.96 -28.38
C TYR A 138 4.46 9.91 -28.95
N VAL A 139 5.66 9.94 -28.36
CA VAL A 139 6.74 10.85 -28.76
C VAL A 139 7.92 10.08 -29.37
N GLY A 140 7.96 8.75 -29.24
CA GLY A 140 9.08 7.91 -29.70
C GLY A 140 10.37 8.10 -28.89
N VAL A 141 10.29 8.75 -27.72
CA VAL A 141 11.46 9.00 -26.86
C VAL A 141 11.60 7.89 -25.83
N ASP A 142 12.67 7.12 -25.94
CA ASP A 142 13.07 6.17 -24.91
C ASP A 142 14.10 6.80 -23.97
N LEU A 143 13.64 7.28 -22.82
CA LEU A 143 14.49 7.93 -21.81
C LEU A 143 15.56 6.97 -21.25
N ALA A 144 15.22 5.70 -21.03
CA ALA A 144 16.15 4.70 -20.53
C ALA A 144 17.29 4.45 -21.54
N LYS A 145 16.93 4.31 -22.83
CA LYS A 145 17.93 4.17 -23.89
C LYS A 145 18.84 5.39 -23.98
N LYS A 146 18.28 6.61 -23.95
CA LYS A 146 19.06 7.86 -23.98
C LYS A 146 20.01 7.98 -22.79
N ALA A 147 19.57 7.64 -21.58
CA ALA A 147 20.40 7.68 -20.38
C ALA A 147 21.57 6.68 -20.47
N LEU A 148 21.32 5.45 -20.93
CA LEU A 148 22.37 4.46 -21.15
C LEU A 148 23.37 4.91 -22.22
N THR A 149 22.92 5.49 -23.33
CA THR A 149 23.83 6.01 -24.36
C THR A 149 24.68 7.16 -23.85
N LEU A 150 24.14 8.05 -23.01
CA LEU A 150 24.92 9.13 -22.39
C LEU A 150 25.99 8.59 -21.43
N TYR A 151 25.67 7.55 -20.65
CA TYR A 151 26.58 7.00 -19.65
C TYR A 151 27.66 6.09 -20.25
N TYR A 152 27.31 5.24 -21.21
CA TYR A 152 28.23 4.30 -21.84
C TYR A 152 28.88 4.84 -23.12
N GLY A 153 28.32 5.86 -23.76
CA GLY A 153 28.90 6.52 -24.93
C GLY A 153 29.88 7.65 -24.58
N SER A 154 30.08 7.94 -23.29
CA SER A 154 31.11 8.86 -22.79
C SER A 154 32.39 8.15 -22.32
N LEU A 155 32.47 6.82 -22.50
CA LEU A 155 33.66 5.98 -22.33
C LEU A 155 34.22 5.61 -23.70
#